data_AF-A0A3R6YH99-F1
#
_entry.id   AF-A0A3R6YH99-F1
#
_cell.length_a   1.000
_cell.length_b   1.000
_cell.length_c   1.000
_cell.angle_alpha   90.00
_cell.angle_beta   90.00
_cell.angle_gamma   90.00
#
_symmetry.space_group_name_H-M   'P 1'
#
loop_
_entity.id
_entity.type
_entity.pdbx_description
1 polymer ?
#
loop_
_entity_poly.entity_id
_entity_poly.type
_entity_poly.pdbx_seq_one_letter_code
_entity_poly.pdbx_strand_id
1 'polypeptide(L)'
;PTQALASAFHDTSALFRHEIAYVMGQMANPVTVPALKEVLINEAEHRMVRHEAAEALGAIGTAECEDILKVYLKDAHQVVRESCEVALDIIDYWAQPQAQNA
;
A
#
# COMPACT_ATOMS: atom_id res chain seq x y z
N PRO A 1 -15.36 9.91 6.45
CA PRO A 1 -14.90 8.55 6.86
C PRO A 1 -13.38 8.36 6.67
N THR A 2 -12.84 8.69 5.49
CA THR A 2 -11.42 8.46 5.14
C THR A 2 -10.43 9.23 6.02
N GLN A 3 -10.79 10.45 6.42
CA GLN A 3 -9.98 11.26 7.34
C GLN A 3 -9.92 10.68 8.76
N ALA A 4 -11.02 10.08 9.24
CA ALA A 4 -11.04 9.38 10.52
C ALA A 4 -10.17 8.12 10.49
N LEU A 5 -10.24 7.34 9.40
CA LEU A 5 -9.34 6.20 9.19
C LEU A 5 -7.87 6.65 9.13
N ALA A 6 -7.55 7.72 8.41
CA ALA A 6 -6.18 8.22 8.35
C ALA A 6 -5.65 8.62 9.74
N SER A 7 -6.49 9.23 10.60
CA SER A 7 -6.08 9.57 11.96
C SER A 7 -5.77 8.34 12.83
N ALA A 8 -6.33 7.17 12.52
CA ALA A 8 -6.10 5.93 13.26
C ALA A 8 -4.70 5.34 13.08
N PHE A 9 -3.91 5.83 12.10
CA PHE A 9 -2.48 5.51 12.00
C PHE A 9 -1.63 6.10 13.13
N HIS A 10 -2.20 6.87 14.05
CA HIS A 10 -1.50 7.32 15.27
C HIS A 10 -1.81 6.46 16.50
N ASP A 11 -2.60 5.39 16.35
CA ASP A 11 -2.85 4.47 17.45
C ASP A 11 -1.55 3.77 17.87
N THR A 12 -1.42 3.42 19.15
CA THR A 12 -0.23 2.72 19.67
C THR A 12 -0.08 1.29 19.15
N SER A 13 -1.17 0.63 18.78
CA SER A 13 -1.18 -0.77 18.34
C SER A 13 -0.78 -0.89 16.87
N ALA A 14 0.38 -1.51 16.61
CA ALA A 14 0.81 -1.82 15.24
C ALA A 14 -0.17 -2.75 14.52
N LEU A 15 -0.80 -3.69 15.23
CA LEU A 15 -1.81 -4.57 14.64
C LEU A 15 -3.04 -3.76 14.21
N PHE A 16 -3.48 -2.79 15.01
CA PHE A 16 -4.62 -1.97 14.62
C PHE A 16 -4.30 -1.10 13.40
N ARG A 17 -3.12 -0.47 13.37
CA ARG A 17 -2.68 0.32 12.20
C ARG A 17 -2.58 -0.52 10.93
N HIS A 18 -2.13 -1.77 11.04
CA HIS A 18 -2.17 -2.75 9.94
C HIS A 18 -3.60 -2.93 9.41
N GLU A 19 -4.57 -3.20 10.27
CA GLU A 19 -5.98 -3.34 9.84
C GLU A 19 -6.53 -2.06 9.16
N ILE A 20 -6.06 -0.88 9.57
CA ILE A 20 -6.44 0.38 8.90
C ILE A 20 -5.88 0.43 7.48
N ALA A 21 -4.61 0.06 7.27
CA ALA A 21 -4.03 -0.03 5.93
C ALA A 21 -4.77 -1.06 5.07
N TYR A 22 -5.07 -2.23 5.63
CA TYR A 22 -5.84 -3.28 4.97
C TYR A 22 -7.21 -2.77 4.51
N VAL A 23 -7.98 -2.14 5.40
CA VAL A 23 -9.29 -1.56 5.07
C VAL A 23 -9.17 -0.49 3.98
N MET A 24 -8.15 0.37 4.04
CA MET A 24 -7.92 1.35 2.98
C MET A 24 -7.58 0.71 1.63
N GLY A 25 -6.85 -0.40 1.63
CA GLY A 25 -6.60 -1.21 0.43
C GLY A 25 -7.88 -1.80 -0.15
N GLN A 26 -8.72 -2.41 0.69
CA GLN A 26 -10.02 -2.96 0.29
C GLN A 26 -10.98 -1.90 -0.28
N MET A 27 -10.87 -0.65 0.17
CA MET A 27 -11.64 0.46 -0.37
C MET A 27 -11.23 0.86 -1.79
N ALA A 28 -9.99 0.54 -2.21
CA ALA A 28 -9.42 0.87 -3.52
C ALA A 28 -9.66 2.32 -3.98
N ASN A 29 -9.67 3.27 -3.03
CA ASN A 29 -10.02 4.67 -3.31
C ASN A 29 -8.76 5.53 -3.34
N PRO A 30 -8.42 6.20 -4.47
CA PRO A 30 -7.24 7.05 -4.59
C PRO A 30 -7.09 8.14 -3.51
N VAL A 31 -8.17 8.56 -2.86
CA VAL A 31 -8.11 9.54 -1.77
C VAL A 31 -7.32 9.07 -0.54
N THR A 32 -7.09 7.75 -0.39
CA THR A 32 -6.30 7.19 0.72
C THR A 32 -4.79 7.17 0.43
N VAL A 33 -4.37 7.35 -0.82
CA VAL A 33 -2.96 7.22 -1.27
C VAL A 33 -2.00 8.07 -0.43
N PRO A 34 -2.29 9.36 -0.12
CA PRO A 34 -1.38 10.15 0.71
C PRO A 34 -1.13 9.54 2.09
N ALA A 35 -2.16 8.98 2.74
CA ALA A 35 -2.01 8.39 4.07
C ALA A 35 -1.21 7.08 4.01
N LEU A 36 -1.48 6.21 3.04
CA LEU A 36 -0.76 4.95 2.87
C LEU A 36 0.71 5.18 2.49
N LYS A 37 0.98 6.21 1.67
CA LYS A 37 2.33 6.64 1.33
C LYS A 37 3.13 7.04 2.56
N GLU A 38 2.56 7.89 3.42
CA GLU A 38 3.23 8.30 4.68
C GLU A 38 3.57 7.09 5.57
N VAL A 39 2.71 6.07 5.62
CA VAL A 39 2.96 4.83 6.34
C VAL A 39 4.11 4.04 5.72
N LEU A 40 4.12 3.86 4.40
CA LEU A 40 5.18 3.11 3.71
C LEU A 40 6.55 3.78 3.86
N ILE A 41 6.63 5.11 3.76
CA ILE A 41 7.91 5.83 3.80
C ILE A 41 8.51 5.98 5.21
N ASN A 42 7.70 5.79 6.24
CA ASN A 42 8.14 5.95 7.62
C ASN A 42 9.03 4.78 8.05
N GLU A 43 10.35 4.96 8.02
CA GLU A 43 11.31 3.94 8.46
C GLU A 43 11.19 3.55 9.95
N ALA A 44 10.57 4.39 10.77
CA ALA A 44 10.29 4.10 12.17
C ALA A 44 8.98 3.32 12.38
N GLU A 45 8.16 3.18 11.34
CA GLU A 45 6.94 2.36 11.40
C GLU A 45 7.29 0.87 11.40
N HIS A 46 6.50 0.09 12.11
CA HIS A 46 6.65 -1.35 12.18
C HIS A 46 6.48 -1.96 10.78
N ARG A 47 7.46 -2.79 10.37
CA ARG A 47 7.50 -3.44 9.05
C ARG A 47 6.20 -4.12 8.61
N MET A 48 5.40 -4.59 9.58
CA MET A 48 4.08 -5.18 9.33
C MET A 48 3.08 -4.17 8.76
N VAL A 49 3.02 -2.97 9.35
CA VAL A 49 2.12 -1.92 8.88
C VAL A 49 2.60 -1.39 7.52
N ARG A 50 3.91 -1.32 7.33
CA ARG A 50 4.53 -0.91 6.05
C ARG A 50 4.24 -1.88 4.91
N HIS A 51 4.27 -3.21 5.15
CA HIS A 51 3.90 -4.17 4.09
C HIS A 51 2.44 -3.98 3.67
N GLU A 52 1.55 -3.78 4.64
CA GLU A 52 0.11 -3.66 4.37
C GLU A 52 -0.18 -2.38 3.60
N ALA A 53 0.54 -1.29 3.92
CA ALA A 53 0.48 -0.07 3.13
C ALA A 53 0.96 -0.28 1.69
N ALA A 54 2.02 -1.06 1.46
CA ALA A 54 2.50 -1.38 0.11
C ALA A 54 1.44 -2.18 -0.68
N GLU A 55 0.85 -3.21 -0.08
CA GLU A 55 -0.20 -4.02 -0.73
C GLU A 55 -1.44 -3.17 -1.04
N ALA A 56 -1.86 -2.32 -0.10
CA ALA A 56 -2.96 -1.38 -0.31
C ALA A 56 -2.68 -0.39 -1.45
N LEU A 57 -1.45 0.13 -1.57
CA LEU A 57 -1.05 0.99 -2.69
C LEU A 57 -1.12 0.23 -4.02
N GLY A 58 -0.70 -1.04 -4.05
CA GLY A 58 -0.83 -1.93 -5.22
C GLY A 58 -2.28 -2.13 -5.64
N ALA A 59 -3.17 -2.37 -4.68
CA ALA A 59 -4.61 -2.52 -4.94
C ALA A 59 -5.26 -1.24 -5.50
N ILE A 60 -4.74 -0.06 -5.17
CA ILE A 60 -5.23 1.22 -5.71
C ILE A 60 -4.65 1.52 -7.09
N GLY A 61 -3.35 1.23 -7.30
CA GLY A 61 -2.72 1.21 -8.63
C GLY A 61 -2.70 2.53 -9.42
N THR A 62 -2.66 3.68 -8.75
CA THR A 62 -2.41 4.96 -9.44
C THR A 62 -0.94 5.08 -9.86
N ALA A 63 -0.62 5.98 -10.78
CA ALA A 63 0.79 6.25 -11.15
C ALA A 63 1.63 6.66 -9.92
N GLU A 64 1.05 7.39 -8.96
CA GLU A 64 1.73 7.72 -7.71
C GLU A 64 2.02 6.48 -6.85
N CYS A 65 1.09 5.51 -6.81
CA CYS A 65 1.34 4.23 -6.14
C CYS A 65 2.52 3.49 -6.77
N GLU A 66 2.52 3.37 -8.10
CA GLU A 66 3.58 2.68 -8.84
C GLU A 66 4.96 3.33 -8.58
N ASP A 67 5.03 4.66 -8.64
CA ASP A 67 6.26 5.41 -8.39
C ASP A 67 6.81 5.16 -6.99
N ILE A 68 5.97 5.19 -5.96
CA ILE A 68 6.44 4.98 -4.58
C ILE A 68 6.83 3.53 -4.32
N LEU A 69 6.09 2.55 -4.86
CA LEU A 69 6.41 1.13 -4.68
C LEU A 69 7.78 0.78 -5.27
N LYS A 70 8.15 1.34 -6.43
CA LYS A 70 9.46 1.15 -7.05
C LYS A 70 10.61 1.62 -6.16
N VAL A 71 10.41 2.66 -5.35
CA VAL A 71 11.43 3.17 -4.42
C VAL A 71 11.77 2.12 -3.34
N TYR A 72 10.78 1.34 -2.91
CA TYR A 72 10.90 0.42 -1.77
C TYR A 72 11.18 -1.05 -2.16
N LEU A 73 11.46 -1.33 -3.44
CA LEU A 73 11.97 -2.63 -3.92
C LEU A 73 13.29 -3.06 -3.24
N LYS A 74 14.01 -2.15 -2.59
CA LYS A 74 15.27 -2.41 -1.87
C LYS A 74 15.19 -2.07 -0.39
N ASP A 75 13.99 -1.98 0.18
CA ASP A 75 13.78 -1.73 1.61
C ASP A 75 14.61 -2.69 2.49
N ALA A 76 15.02 -2.25 3.69
CA ALA A 76 15.80 -3.10 4.59
C ALA A 76 15.03 -4.36 5.03
N HIS A 77 13.71 -4.29 5.13
CA HIS A 77 12.86 -5.41 5.52
C HIS A 77 12.38 -6.21 4.30
N GLN A 78 12.66 -7.51 4.30
CA GLN A 78 12.26 -8.43 3.23
C GLN A 78 10.77 -8.38 2.93
N VAL A 79 9.92 -8.39 3.96
CA VAL A 79 8.46 -8.34 3.81
C VAL A 79 7.99 -7.09 3.07
N VAL A 80 8.64 -5.93 3.27
CA VAL A 80 8.26 -4.69 2.57
C VAL A 80 8.68 -4.75 1.10
N ARG A 81 9.89 -5.28 0.82
CA ARG A 81 10.36 -5.48 -0.56
C ARG A 81 9.44 -6.40 -1.34
N GLU A 82 9.15 -7.58 -0.79
CA GLU A 82 8.31 -8.60 -1.43
C GLU A 82 6.88 -8.10 -1.64
N SER A 83 6.29 -7.39 -0.68
CA SER A 83 4.98 -6.76 -0.87
C SER A 83 5.00 -5.68 -1.95
N CYS A 84 6.07 -4.90 -2.10
CA CYS A 84 6.20 -3.94 -3.20
C CYS A 84 6.33 -4.62 -4.57
N GLU A 85 7.06 -5.73 -4.65
CA GLU A 85 7.17 -6.55 -5.87
C GLU A 85 5.79 -7.06 -6.29
N VAL A 86 5.06 -7.70 -5.38
CA VAL A 86 3.71 -8.21 -5.63
C VAL A 86 2.74 -7.08 -5.99
N ALA A 87 2.81 -5.95 -5.29
CA ALA A 87 1.96 -4.79 -5.57
C ALA A 87 2.18 -4.23 -6.98
N LEU A 88 3.42 -4.19 -7.46
CA LEU A 88 3.74 -3.77 -8.83
C LEU A 88 3.27 -4.80 -9.86
N ASP A 89 3.46 -6.10 -9.61
CA ASP A 89 2.94 -7.16 -10.49
C ASP A 89 1.42 -7.07 -10.64
N ILE A 90 0.70 -6.74 -9.55
CA ILE A 90 -0.74 -6.51 -9.55
C ILE A 90 -1.08 -5.30 -10.45
N ILE A 91 -0.38 -4.16 -10.29
CA ILE A 91 -0.59 -2.97 -11.13
C ILE A 91 -0.39 -3.32 -12.60
N ASP A 92 0.72 -3.98 -12.93
CA ASP A 92 1.05 -4.39 -14.30
C ASP A 92 0.02 -5.34 -14.89
N TYR A 93 -0.49 -6.29 -14.09
CA TYR A 93 -1.56 -7.21 -14.51
C TYR A 93 -2.84 -6.47 -14.89
N TRP A 94 -3.27 -5.48 -14.09
CA TRP A 94 -4.49 -4.71 -14.36
C TRP A 94 -4.30 -3.65 -15.45
N ALA A 95 -3.07 -3.18 -15.68
CA ALA A 95 -2.75 -2.20 -16.72
C ALA A 95 -2.69 -2.83 -18.13
N GLN A 96 -2.47 -4.14 -18.23
CA GLN A 96 -2.51 -4.84 -19.52
C GLN A 96 -3.90 -4.66 -20.17
N PRO A 97 -3.98 -4.35 -21.48
CA PRO A 97 -5.25 -4.43 -22.18
C PRO A 97 -5.74 -5.86 -21.99
N GLN A 98 -6.87 -6.04 -21.29
CA GLN A 98 -7.51 -7.34 -21.16
C GLN A 98 -7.60 -7.89 -22.56
N ALA A 99 -6.75 -8.88 -22.87
CA ALA A 99 -6.78 -9.53 -24.15
C ALA A 99 -8.21 -10.01 -24.28
N GLN A 100 -8.91 -9.43 -25.26
CA GLN A 100 -10.22 -9.88 -25.69
C GLN A 100 -10.21 -11.40 -25.66
N ASN A 101 -11.24 -11.97 -25.04
CA ASN A 101 -11.70 -13.37 -25.10
C ASN A 101 -11.74 -14.08 -23.74
N ALA A 102 -12.91 -13.99 -23.11
CA ALA A 102 -13.80 -15.15 -23.01
C ALA A 102 -15.23 -14.71 -23.30
#